data_AF-A0A497FGX8-F1
#
_entry.id   AF-A0A497FGX8-F1
#
_cell.length_a   1.000
_cell.length_b   1.000
_cell.length_c   1.000
_cell.angle_alpha   90.00
_cell.angle_beta   90.00
_cell.angle_gamma   90.00
#
_symmetry.space_group_name_H-M   'P 1'
#
loop_
_entity.id
_entity.type
_entity.pdbx_description
1 polymer ?
#
loop_
_entity_poly.entity_id
_entity_poly.type
_entity_poly.pdbx_seq_one_letter_code
_entity_poly.pdbx_strand_id
1 'polypeptide(L)'
;MQIYRVDGESDVSLDKLARIIFDIIEDTSRLMSSILSLYQRRILNIIYPGYKEEGFERRKYTVVISEKVKIEGKELSSEKMLDLLLKEPYVNEIKQIVGPIISYAKKDGLCLIDGSYGLLILGKVKNTELLSLYASIKSLEIFLEDLLV
;
A
#
# COMPACT_ATOMS: atom_id res chain seq x y z
N MET A 1 5.03 4.44 9.50
CA MET A 1 3.90 4.13 10.41
C MET A 1 3.60 2.65 10.28
N GLN A 2 3.41 1.91 11.38
CA GLN A 2 3.05 0.49 11.35
C GLN A 2 1.70 0.33 12.07
N ILE A 3 0.74 -0.34 11.43
CA ILE A 3 -0.59 -0.60 11.99
C ILE A 3 -0.71 -2.10 12.21
N TYR A 4 -0.99 -2.49 13.46
CA TYR A 4 -1.09 -3.91 13.84
C TYR A 4 -2.53 -4.39 14.03
N ARG A 5 -3.48 -3.49 14.30
CA ARG A 5 -4.89 -3.82 14.56
C ARG A 5 -5.81 -2.71 14.05
N VAL A 6 -7.01 -3.11 13.66
CA VAL A 6 -8.10 -2.22 13.24
C VAL A 6 -9.29 -2.48 14.17
N ASP A 7 -9.80 -1.44 14.83
CA ASP A 7 -10.96 -1.52 15.75
C ASP A 7 -10.87 -2.55 16.89
N GLY A 8 -9.65 -2.92 17.28
CA GLY A 8 -9.41 -3.89 18.35
C GLY A 8 -9.59 -5.36 17.94
N GLU A 9 -10.05 -5.63 16.73
CA GLU A 9 -10.16 -6.98 16.17
C GLU A 9 -8.86 -7.40 15.47
N SER A 10 -8.63 -8.72 15.40
CA SER A 10 -7.50 -9.31 14.67
C SER A 10 -7.77 -9.46 13.18
N ASP A 11 -9.05 -9.53 12.80
CA ASP A 11 -9.50 -9.78 11.45
C ASP A 11 -10.23 -8.54 10.94
N VAL A 12 -10.04 -8.21 9.67
CA VAL A 12 -10.71 -7.07 9.02
C VAL A 12 -11.15 -7.51 7.63
N SER A 13 -12.33 -7.06 7.19
CA SER A 13 -12.78 -7.32 5.82
C SER A 13 -11.89 -6.59 4.82
N LEU A 14 -11.71 -7.18 3.63
CA LEU A 14 -10.85 -6.61 2.59
C LEU A 14 -11.32 -5.21 2.15
N ASP A 15 -12.62 -5.02 1.93
CA ASP A 15 -13.20 -3.70 1.58
C ASP A 15 -12.92 -2.65 2.66
N LYS A 16 -13.10 -3.00 3.94
CA LYS A 16 -12.82 -2.08 5.05
C LYS A 16 -11.33 -1.74 5.13
N LEU A 17 -10.46 -2.73 4.96
CA LEU A 17 -9.01 -2.51 4.94
C LEU A 17 -8.60 -1.59 3.78
N ALA A 18 -9.14 -1.83 2.58
CA ALA A 18 -8.85 -1.03 1.40
C ALA A 18 -9.23 0.45 1.61
N ARG A 19 -10.43 0.71 2.15
CA ARG A 19 -10.88 2.07 2.50
C ARG A 19 -9.98 2.74 3.53
N ILE A 20 -9.66 2.04 4.63
CA ILE A 20 -8.80 2.59 5.68
C ILE A 20 -7.42 2.95 5.13
N ILE A 21 -6.82 2.09 4.29
CA ILE A 21 -5.51 2.36 3.69
C ILE A 21 -5.60 3.58 2.76
N PHE A 22 -6.63 3.64 1.93
CA PHE A 22 -6.85 4.77 1.04
C PHE A 22 -6.98 6.10 1.81
N ASP A 23 -7.85 6.13 2.83
CA ASP A 23 -8.09 7.29 3.68
C ASP A 23 -6.81 7.74 4.37
N ILE A 24 -6.01 6.80 4.91
CA ILE A 24 -4.72 7.11 5.54
C ILE A 24 -3.76 7.76 4.54
N ILE A 25 -3.70 7.24 3.32
CA ILE A 25 -2.82 7.80 2.29
C ILE A 25 -3.25 9.23 1.95
N GLU A 26 -4.55 9.47 1.73
CA GLU A 26 -5.09 10.80 1.38
C GLU A 26 -4.96 11.79 2.55
N ASP A 27 -5.37 11.41 3.76
CA ASP A 27 -5.34 12.28 4.93
C ASP A 27 -3.92 12.67 5.33
N THR A 28 -2.95 11.76 5.20
CA THR A 28 -1.55 12.10 5.48
C THR A 28 -0.97 13.09 4.47
N SER A 29 -1.42 13.07 3.20
CA SER A 29 -1.09 14.11 2.22
C SER A 29 -1.64 15.47 2.66
N ARG A 30 -2.92 15.51 3.04
CA ARG A 30 -3.61 16.73 3.46
C ARG A 30 -3.03 17.33 4.73
N LEU A 31 -2.80 16.51 5.77
CA LEU A 31 -2.21 16.93 7.04
C LEU A 31 -0.82 17.55 6.84
N MET A 32 0.02 16.93 6.00
CA MET A 32 1.34 17.46 5.68
C MET A 32 1.24 18.87 5.10
N SER A 33 0.27 19.11 4.20
CA SER A 33 0.07 20.45 3.66
C SER A 33 -0.17 21.47 4.79
N SER A 34 -1.05 21.15 5.75
CA SER A 34 -1.46 22.04 6.85
C SER A 34 -0.35 22.38 7.85
N ILE A 35 0.60 21.46 8.08
CA ILE A 35 1.68 21.65 9.08
C ILE A 35 2.87 22.43 8.48
N LEU A 36 3.08 22.35 7.18
CA LEU A 36 4.23 23.01 6.53
C LEU A 36 4.05 24.53 6.46
N SER A 37 5.09 25.24 6.87
CA SER A 37 5.20 26.70 6.70
C SER A 37 5.20 27.11 5.23
N LEU A 38 4.89 28.38 4.93
CA LEU A 38 4.96 28.93 3.58
C LEU A 38 6.32 28.70 2.90
N TYR A 39 7.42 28.79 3.66
CA TYR A 39 8.76 28.55 3.14
C TYR A 39 8.97 27.07 2.78
N GLN A 40 8.61 26.14 3.68
CA GLN A 40 8.73 24.71 3.41
C GLN A 40 7.84 24.28 2.23
N ARG A 41 6.62 24.82 2.11
CA ARG A 41 5.76 24.60 0.95
C ARG A 41 6.40 25.11 -0.34
N ARG A 42 7.04 26.28 -0.34
CA ARG A 42 7.76 26.79 -1.53
C ARG A 42 8.89 25.86 -1.95
N ILE A 43 9.70 25.37 -1.02
CA ILE A 43 10.73 24.37 -1.31
C ILE A 43 10.08 23.10 -1.88
N LEU A 44 9.00 22.61 -1.25
CA LEU A 44 8.31 21.40 -1.69
C LEU A 44 7.81 21.52 -3.14
N ASN A 45 7.29 22.69 -3.54
CA ASN A 45 6.86 22.93 -4.92
C ASN A 45 8.02 22.97 -5.94
N ILE A 46 9.24 23.26 -5.49
CA ILE A 46 10.42 23.25 -6.36
C ILE A 46 10.88 21.82 -6.60
N ILE A 47 10.88 20.99 -5.55
CA ILE A 47 11.32 19.59 -5.62
C ILE A 47 10.23 18.62 -6.08
N TYR A 48 8.97 19.06 -6.09
CA TYR A 48 7.83 18.28 -6.54
C TYR A 48 6.89 19.21 -7.34
N PRO A 49 7.26 19.47 -8.61
CA PRO A 49 6.41 20.25 -9.53
C PRO A 49 5.04 19.58 -9.60
N GLY A 50 3.95 20.36 -9.58
CA GLY A 50 2.61 19.79 -9.56
C GLY A 50 2.03 19.53 -8.16
N TYR A 51 2.79 19.66 -7.05
CA TYR A 51 2.22 19.51 -5.67
C TYR A 51 1.00 20.42 -5.37
N LYS A 52 0.82 21.50 -6.14
CA LYS A 52 -0.33 22.41 -6.06
C LYS A 52 -1.50 22.03 -6.96
N GLU A 53 -1.31 21.12 -7.89
CA GLU A 53 -2.34 20.68 -8.81
C GLU A 53 -3.28 19.72 -8.10
N GLU A 54 -4.58 19.99 -8.26
CA GLU A 54 -5.62 19.16 -7.68
C GLU A 54 -5.58 17.77 -8.33
N GLY A 55 -5.48 16.72 -7.51
CA GLY A 55 -5.27 15.34 -7.97
C GLY A 55 -3.81 14.92 -8.11
N PHE A 56 -2.85 15.82 -7.90
CA PHE A 56 -1.42 15.50 -7.89
C PHE A 56 -0.91 15.31 -6.46
N GLU A 57 -1.30 14.20 -5.85
CA GLU A 57 -0.79 13.85 -4.53
C GLU A 57 0.59 13.21 -4.63
N ARG A 58 1.45 13.49 -3.64
CA ARG A 58 2.73 12.81 -3.52
C ARG A 58 2.47 11.31 -3.41
N ARG A 59 2.93 10.55 -4.41
CA ARG A 59 2.78 9.09 -4.43
C ARG A 59 3.49 8.49 -3.21
N LYS A 60 2.83 7.54 -2.56
CA LYS A 60 3.36 6.81 -1.40
C LYS A 60 3.42 5.33 -1.76
N TYR A 61 4.43 4.62 -1.27
CA TYR A 61 4.52 3.18 -1.41
C TYR A 61 4.11 2.49 -0.11
N THR A 62 3.11 1.60 -0.18
CA THR A 62 2.59 0.90 1.00
C THR A 62 2.91 -0.59 0.94
N VAL A 63 3.43 -1.14 2.04
CA VAL A 63 3.58 -2.60 2.20
C VAL A 63 2.57 -3.10 3.21
N VAL A 64 1.70 -4.00 2.79
CA VAL A 64 0.67 -4.63 3.61
C VAL A 64 1.03 -6.09 3.81
N ILE A 65 1.01 -6.54 5.06
CA ILE A 65 1.36 -7.91 5.43
C ILE A 65 0.19 -8.51 6.19
N SER A 66 -0.28 -9.67 5.76
CA SER A 66 -1.24 -10.47 6.51
C SER A 66 -0.75 -11.90 6.63
N GLU A 67 -0.78 -12.48 7.83
CA GLU A 67 -0.38 -13.88 7.99
C GLU A 67 -1.41 -14.85 7.41
N LYS A 68 -2.69 -14.46 7.40
CA LYS A 68 -3.82 -15.34 7.07
C LYS A 68 -4.89 -14.59 6.31
N VAL A 69 -5.56 -15.28 5.39
CA VAL A 69 -6.75 -14.77 4.71
C VAL A 69 -7.87 -15.79 4.88
N LYS A 70 -9.05 -15.30 5.26
CA LYS A 70 -10.27 -16.09 5.42
C LYS A 70 -11.27 -15.68 4.35
N ILE A 71 -11.85 -16.64 3.67
CA ILE A 71 -12.98 -16.44 2.76
C ILE A 71 -14.12 -17.30 3.26
N GLU A 72 -15.30 -16.71 3.45
CA GLU A 72 -16.49 -17.39 4.00
C GLU A 72 -16.21 -18.15 5.31
N GLY A 73 -15.34 -17.58 6.17
CA GLY A 73 -14.97 -18.18 7.45
C GLY A 73 -13.95 -19.32 7.38
N LYS A 74 -13.47 -19.69 6.18
CA LYS A 74 -12.43 -20.72 6.01
C LYS A 74 -11.08 -20.09 5.69
N GLU A 75 -10.05 -20.51 6.42
CA GLU A 75 -8.66 -20.17 6.08
C GLU A 75 -8.30 -20.81 4.73
N LEU A 76 -7.80 -19.99 3.81
CA LEU A 76 -7.37 -20.46 2.50
C LEU A 76 -5.92 -20.95 2.56
N SER A 77 -5.64 -22.03 1.84
CA SER A 77 -4.25 -22.41 1.55
C SER A 77 -3.63 -21.39 0.60
N SER A 78 -2.32 -21.18 0.73
CA SER A 78 -1.55 -20.28 -0.15
C SER A 78 -1.70 -20.62 -1.64
N GLU A 79 -2.13 -21.83 -1.97
CA GLU A 79 -2.28 -22.28 -3.36
C GLU A 79 -3.50 -21.68 -4.05
N LYS A 80 -4.63 -21.61 -3.35
CA LYS A 80 -5.88 -21.09 -3.93
C LYS A 80 -6.07 -19.60 -3.66
N MET A 81 -5.27 -19.03 -2.76
CA MET A 81 -5.41 -17.66 -2.29
C MET A 81 -5.18 -16.63 -3.41
N LEU A 82 -4.08 -16.73 -4.17
CA LEU A 82 -3.80 -15.80 -5.27
C LEU A 82 -4.88 -15.88 -6.36
N ASP A 83 -5.25 -17.09 -6.78
CA ASP A 83 -6.22 -17.28 -7.86
C ASP A 83 -7.60 -16.68 -7.55
N LEU A 84 -7.97 -16.63 -6.27
CA LEU A 84 -9.22 -16.04 -5.81
C LEU A 84 -9.10 -14.53 -5.64
N LEU A 85 -8.02 -14.03 -5.03
CA LEU A 85 -7.83 -12.59 -4.81
C LEU A 85 -7.59 -11.79 -6.10
N LEU A 86 -7.07 -12.44 -7.15
CA LEU A 86 -6.86 -11.82 -8.47
C LEU A 86 -8.12 -11.83 -9.35
N LYS A 87 -9.25 -12.30 -8.84
CA LYS A 87 -10.54 -12.35 -9.56
C LYS A 87 -11.58 -11.49 -8.86
N GLU A 88 -12.65 -11.18 -9.59
CA GLU A 88 -13.85 -10.58 -9.02
C GLU A 88 -14.45 -11.51 -7.94
N PRO A 89 -14.94 -10.97 -6.82
CA PRO A 89 -15.11 -9.54 -6.55
C PRO A 89 -13.87 -8.83 -5.98
N TYR A 90 -12.86 -9.57 -5.50
CA TYR A 90 -11.79 -9.04 -4.63
C TYR A 90 -10.72 -8.20 -5.33
N VAL A 91 -10.54 -8.38 -6.64
CA VAL A 91 -9.45 -7.76 -7.39
C VAL A 91 -9.49 -6.22 -7.34
N ASN A 92 -10.68 -5.64 -7.19
CA ASN A 92 -10.86 -4.19 -7.16
C ASN A 92 -10.38 -3.61 -5.82
N GLU A 93 -10.71 -4.24 -4.69
CA GLU A 93 -10.21 -3.84 -3.38
C GLU A 93 -8.69 -4.06 -3.29
N ILE A 94 -8.16 -5.14 -3.87
CA ILE A 94 -6.70 -5.35 -3.95
C ILE A 94 -6.03 -4.21 -4.71
N LYS A 95 -6.59 -3.80 -5.86
CA LYS A 95 -6.08 -2.65 -6.62
C LYS A 95 -6.19 -1.33 -5.86
N GLN A 96 -7.16 -1.15 -4.98
CA GLN A 96 -7.20 0.04 -4.11
C GLN A 96 -6.01 0.06 -3.13
N ILE A 97 -5.58 -1.10 -2.65
CA ILE A 97 -4.46 -1.24 -1.70
C ILE A 97 -3.10 -1.06 -2.41
N VAL A 98 -2.85 -1.77 -3.52
CA VAL A 98 -1.52 -1.83 -4.16
C VAL A 98 -1.40 -1.04 -5.46
N GLY A 99 -2.53 -0.57 -6.00
CA GLY A 99 -2.63 0.01 -7.33
C GLY A 99 -2.78 -1.02 -8.44
N PRO A 100 -2.69 -0.57 -9.71
CA PRO A 100 -2.53 -1.45 -10.86
C PRO A 100 -1.52 -2.57 -10.57
N ILE A 101 -1.98 -3.82 -10.68
CA ILE A 101 -1.15 -5.01 -10.40
C ILE A 101 -0.14 -5.17 -11.53
N ILE A 102 1.15 -5.19 -11.16
CA ILE A 102 2.28 -5.35 -12.09
C ILE A 102 2.66 -6.82 -12.16
N SER A 103 2.78 -7.48 -11.01
CA SER A 103 3.18 -8.88 -10.93
C SER A 103 2.64 -9.55 -9.68
N TYR A 104 2.62 -10.88 -9.69
CA TYR A 104 2.31 -11.68 -8.51
C TYR A 104 3.20 -12.91 -8.49
N ALA A 105 3.53 -13.40 -7.30
CA ALA A 105 4.39 -14.55 -7.11
C ALA A 105 3.96 -15.39 -5.92
N LYS A 106 4.21 -16.70 -6.01
CA LYS A 106 4.03 -17.65 -4.90
C LYS A 106 5.36 -18.32 -4.63
N LYS A 107 5.84 -18.27 -3.37
CA LYS A 107 7.08 -18.95 -2.97
C LYS A 107 7.05 -19.32 -1.50
N ASP A 108 7.39 -20.56 -1.17
CA ASP A 108 7.55 -21.03 0.22
C ASP A 108 6.35 -20.74 1.14
N GLY A 109 5.13 -20.83 0.60
CA GLY A 109 3.88 -20.54 1.33
C GLY A 109 3.53 -19.05 1.44
N LEU A 110 4.40 -18.16 0.94
CA LEU A 110 4.13 -16.74 0.77
C LEU A 110 3.47 -16.47 -0.59
N CYS A 111 2.50 -15.58 -0.58
CA CYS A 111 1.90 -15.00 -1.77
C CYS A 111 2.20 -13.50 -1.81
N LEU A 112 2.73 -13.03 -2.93
CA LEU A 112 3.11 -11.65 -3.17
C LEU A 112 2.25 -11.12 -4.30
N ILE A 113 1.63 -9.97 -4.09
CA ILE A 113 0.93 -9.20 -5.13
C ILE A 113 1.58 -7.82 -5.15
N ASP A 114 2.30 -7.54 -6.23
CA ASP A 114 3.04 -6.30 -6.43
C ASP A 114 2.25 -5.40 -7.38
N GLY A 115 1.97 -4.18 -6.94
CA GLY A 115 1.29 -3.15 -7.69
C GLY A 115 2.13 -1.89 -7.84
N SER A 116 1.64 -0.94 -8.62
CA SER A 116 2.39 0.27 -8.96
C SER A 116 2.77 1.16 -7.78
N TYR A 117 2.03 1.12 -6.68
CA TYR A 117 2.30 1.93 -5.49
C TYR A 117 2.12 1.15 -4.18
N GLY A 118 2.16 -0.19 -4.24
CA GLY A 118 2.17 -0.99 -3.04
C GLY A 118 2.47 -2.47 -3.26
N LEU A 119 2.71 -3.16 -2.16
CA LEU A 119 2.99 -4.59 -2.11
C LEU A 119 2.10 -5.23 -1.04
N LEU A 120 1.36 -6.26 -1.44
CA LEU A 120 0.60 -7.10 -0.52
C LEU A 120 1.31 -8.44 -0.35
N ILE A 121 1.63 -8.79 0.89
CA ILE A 121 2.29 -10.04 1.28
C ILE A 121 1.35 -10.84 2.15
N LEU A 122 1.07 -12.07 1.73
CA LEU A 122 0.20 -12.99 2.45
C LEU A 122 1.04 -14.19 2.91
N GLY A 123 1.00 -14.48 4.20
CA GLY A 123 1.77 -15.51 4.87
C GLY A 123 2.78 -14.94 5.87
N LYS A 124 3.51 -15.86 6.54
CA LYS A 124 4.37 -15.50 7.68
C LYS A 124 5.72 -14.95 7.22
N VAL A 125 5.91 -13.65 7.37
CA VAL A 125 7.19 -12.98 7.10
C VAL A 125 8.09 -13.01 8.35
N LYS A 126 9.37 -13.35 8.17
CA LYS A 126 10.35 -13.43 9.27
C LYS A 126 11.01 -12.09 9.62
N ASN A 127 11.25 -11.23 8.63
CA ASN A 127 11.99 -9.99 8.82
C ASN A 127 11.25 -8.81 8.18
N THR A 128 10.60 -8.00 9.01
CA THR A 128 9.86 -6.80 8.59
C THR A 128 10.77 -5.60 8.34
N GLU A 129 12.00 -5.58 8.87
CA GLU A 129 12.96 -4.50 8.65
C GLU A 129 13.41 -4.45 7.19
N LEU A 130 13.69 -5.61 6.59
CA LEU A 130 14.00 -5.74 5.16
C LEU A 130 12.88 -5.18 4.29
N LEU A 131 11.62 -5.42 4.66
CA LEU A 131 10.47 -4.90 3.94
C LEU A 131 10.32 -3.39 4.11
N SER A 132 10.63 -2.85 5.29
CA SER A 132 10.67 -1.40 5.52
C SER A 132 11.75 -0.73 4.67
N LEU A 133 12.93 -1.36 4.55
CA LEU A 133 14.00 -0.89 3.68
C LEU A 133 13.57 -0.94 2.20
N TYR A 134 12.97 -2.04 1.77
CA TYR A 134 12.41 -2.19 0.42
C TYR A 134 11.38 -1.09 0.12
N ALA A 135 10.43 -0.85 1.03
CA ALA A 135 9.44 0.21 0.89
C ALA A 135 10.08 1.60 0.81
N SER A 136 11.16 1.83 1.55
CA SER A 136 11.91 3.09 1.51
C SER A 136 12.61 3.29 0.16
N ILE A 137 13.24 2.23 -0.38
CA ILE A 137 13.86 2.25 -1.71
C ILE A 137 12.80 2.51 -2.79
N LYS A 138 11.67 1.80 -2.73
CA LYS A 138 10.56 2.00 -3.68
C LYS A 138 9.96 3.40 -3.61
N SER A 139 9.84 3.96 -2.40
CA SER A 139 9.39 5.35 -2.23
C SER A 139 10.36 6.37 -2.82
N LEU A 140 11.67 6.09 -2.77
CA LEU A 140 12.70 6.93 -3.42
C LEU A 140 12.66 6.80 -4.94
N GLU A 141 12.48 5.59 -5.46
CA GLU A 141 12.33 5.34 -6.91
C GLU A 141 11.13 6.13 -7.47
N ILE A 142 9.96 5.99 -6.84
CA ILE A 142 8.75 6.75 -7.17
C ILE A 142 9.00 8.26 -7.12
N PHE A 143 9.66 8.74 -6.06
CA PHE A 143 9.99 10.16 -5.93
C PHE A 143 10.92 10.66 -7.06
N LEU A 144 11.88 9.85 -7.51
CA LEU A 144 12.76 10.20 -8.62
C LEU A 144 12.01 10.21 -9.95
N GLU A 145 11.12 9.25 -10.18
CA GLU A 145 10.23 9.27 -11.35
C GLU A 145 9.40 10.54 -11.40
N ASP A 146 8.81 10.94 -10.27
CA ASP A 146 7.99 12.16 -10.16
C ASP A 146 8.80 13.45 -10.40
N LEU A 147 10.12 13.43 -10.17
CA LEU A 147 11.02 14.56 -10.43
C LEU A 147 11.41 14.67 -11.92
N LEU A 148 11.40 13.55 -12.65
CA LEU A 148 11.86 13.46 -14.05
C LEU A 148 10.75 13.71 -15.09
N VAL A 149 9.50 13.82 -14.64
CA VAL A 149 8.31 14.17 -15.43
C VAL A 149 8.08 15.67 -15.38
#